data_AF-A0A1F3KSG8-F1
#
_entry.id   AF-A0A1F3KSG8-F1
#
_cell.length_a   1.000
_cell.length_b   1.000
_cell.length_c   1.000
_cell.angle_alpha   90.00
_cell.angle_beta   90.00
_cell.angle_gamma   90.00
#
_symmetry.space_group_name_H-M   'P 1'
#
loop_
_entity.id
_entity.type
_entity.pdbx_description
1 polymer ?
#
loop_
_entity_poly.entity_id
_entity_poly.type
_entity_poly.pdbx_seq_one_letter_code
_entity_poly.pdbx_strand_id
1 'polypeptide(L)'
;MKIFLRIRKLFSSSDALTRGSGILFFCFVVGSMLLAGCDTVRILWWNKAGIDDYRKFPAGKVYPLPAEHNRFEFVMPADRRLPDIIINQQGFDVPLHELLVTTKTVAWLAMKDDTLLTEFYEDGFDQSSLLSSFSVAKSFVGSLVGIAAGKGQIRSVDQPVTDFLPYLKDTAFKKVTLRHLLNMRSGIDFEEGYSSFFSPMPKLYYGRNVREQVGNLQIALPPDVKYRYQSMNTQLLSMALEAAVGMPINRYLQQMIWQPLGMESEAQWSSASRSDTTIKSFCCLNAIGRDYLRFGRLWMNGGLWGQSRIIPEWYVNETYQDTLDSKDSRGYAYSHHWRILPDGSLFAKGVLGQYIWINPHKKIVIVRFGETDANLDWVKIFRQMEGYYFSASSSKNLL
;
A
#
# COMPACT_ATOMS: atom_id res chain seq x y z
N MET A 1 24.88 -16.73 -7.05
CA MET A 1 26.35 -16.85 -6.98
C MET A 1 26.89 -17.23 -5.58
N LYS A 2 26.41 -16.65 -4.47
CA LYS A 2 26.87 -16.99 -3.10
C LYS A 2 26.52 -18.41 -2.60
N ILE A 3 25.38 -18.96 -3.01
CA ILE A 3 24.99 -20.36 -2.70
C ILE A 3 25.90 -21.36 -3.44
N PHE A 4 26.17 -21.12 -4.73
CA PHE A 4 27.10 -21.92 -5.51
C PHE A 4 28.51 -21.96 -4.91
N LEU A 5 29.00 -20.85 -4.35
CA LEU A 5 30.29 -20.77 -3.66
C LEU A 5 30.28 -21.49 -2.29
N ARG A 6 29.16 -21.49 -1.55
CA ARG A 6 28.99 -22.26 -0.30
C ARG A 6 28.88 -23.77 -0.57
N ILE A 7 28.18 -24.16 -1.63
CA ILE A 7 28.04 -25.54 -2.06
C ILE A 7 29.39 -26.07 -2.56
N ARG A 8 30.15 -25.29 -3.33
CA ARG A 8 31.48 -25.70 -3.82
C ARG A 8 32.49 -26.00 -2.69
N LYS A 9 32.34 -25.35 -1.53
CA LYS A 9 33.18 -25.59 -0.33
C LYS A 9 32.83 -26.89 0.41
N LEU A 10 31.61 -27.42 0.23
CA LEU A 10 31.19 -28.73 0.77
C LEU A 10 31.72 -29.92 -0.05
N PHE A 11 32.17 -29.67 -1.29
CA PHE A 11 32.64 -30.71 -2.22
C PHE A 11 34.17 -30.82 -2.32
N SER A 12 34.94 -30.12 -1.47
CA SER A 12 36.41 -30.16 -1.49
C SER A 12 37.05 -31.12 -0.48
N SER A 13 36.29 -31.95 0.23
CA SER A 13 36.85 -33.05 1.03
C SER A 13 36.88 -34.36 0.23
N SER A 14 38.00 -35.05 0.31
CA SER A 14 38.44 -36.13 -0.57
C SER A 14 37.94 -37.51 -0.13
N ASP A 15 36.62 -37.71 0.01
CA ASP A 15 36.07 -39.04 0.27
C ASP A 15 34.99 -39.42 -0.76
N ALA A 16 35.08 -40.64 -1.31
CA ALA A 16 34.13 -41.14 -2.29
C ALA A 16 32.71 -41.30 -1.70
N LEU A 17 32.59 -41.55 -0.39
CA LEU A 17 31.31 -41.61 0.32
C LEU A 17 30.62 -40.24 0.42
N THR A 18 31.37 -39.15 0.65
CA THR A 18 30.79 -37.80 0.76
C THR A 18 30.32 -37.26 -0.59
N ARG A 19 30.95 -37.68 -1.71
CA ARG A 19 30.46 -37.38 -3.06
C ARG A 19 29.12 -38.06 -3.37
N GLY A 20 28.96 -39.33 -3.01
CA GLY A 20 27.71 -40.07 -3.20
C GLY A 20 26.53 -39.46 -2.41
N SER A 21 26.76 -39.13 -1.14
CA SER A 21 25.77 -38.46 -0.29
C SER A 21 25.48 -37.02 -0.74
N GLY A 22 26.49 -36.29 -1.23
CA GLY A 22 26.32 -34.94 -1.75
C GLY A 22 25.56 -34.88 -3.07
N ILE A 23 25.75 -35.87 -3.95
CA ILE A 23 24.97 -36.03 -5.18
C ILE A 23 23.53 -36.45 -4.85
N LEU A 24 23.31 -37.39 -3.92
CA LEU A 24 21.95 -37.74 -3.49
C LEU A 24 21.24 -36.56 -2.83
N PHE A 25 21.93 -35.78 -2.00
CA PHE A 25 21.37 -34.57 -1.39
C PHE A 25 21.07 -33.50 -2.45
N PHE A 26 21.97 -33.30 -3.41
CA PHE A 26 21.72 -32.38 -4.53
C PHE A 26 20.55 -32.83 -5.41
N CYS A 27 20.47 -34.12 -5.75
CA CYS A 27 19.35 -34.71 -6.49
C CYS A 27 18.05 -34.67 -5.68
N PHE A 28 18.11 -34.80 -4.36
CA PHE A 28 16.95 -34.64 -3.47
C PHE A 28 16.50 -33.17 -3.39
N VAL A 29 17.42 -32.22 -3.32
CA VAL A 29 17.12 -30.77 -3.33
C VAL A 29 16.57 -30.35 -4.71
N VAL A 30 17.18 -30.79 -5.80
CA VAL A 30 16.70 -30.52 -7.16
C VAL A 30 15.37 -31.24 -7.41
N GLY A 31 15.23 -32.51 -7.00
CA GLY A 31 14.01 -33.28 -7.10
C GLY A 31 12.86 -32.68 -6.27
N SER A 32 13.14 -32.22 -5.06
CA SER A 32 12.15 -31.51 -4.23
C SER A 32 11.81 -30.12 -4.77
N MET A 33 12.75 -29.42 -5.42
CA MET A 33 12.47 -28.17 -6.16
C MET A 33 11.65 -28.41 -7.44
N LEU A 34 11.81 -29.56 -8.09
CA LEU A 34 11.00 -29.96 -9.25
C LEU A 34 9.59 -30.42 -8.84
N LEU A 35 9.44 -30.99 -7.64
CA LEU A 35 8.14 -31.35 -7.04
C LEU A 35 7.44 -30.16 -6.37
N ALA A 36 8.19 -29.15 -5.95
CA ALA A 36 7.66 -27.91 -5.41
C ALA A 36 7.08 -27.06 -6.56
N GLY A 37 5.79 -26.72 -6.48
CA GLY A 37 5.18 -25.85 -7.48
C GLY A 37 5.95 -24.53 -7.67
N CYS A 38 5.85 -23.92 -8.86
CA CYS A 38 6.55 -22.68 -9.21
C CYS A 38 6.40 -21.56 -8.16
N ASP A 39 5.27 -21.51 -7.46
CA ASP A 39 5.01 -20.53 -6.40
C ASP A 39 5.90 -20.79 -5.17
N THR A 40 6.05 -22.05 -4.74
CA THR A 40 6.92 -22.44 -3.62
C THR A 40 8.38 -22.06 -3.91
N VAL A 41 8.85 -22.24 -5.15
CA VAL A 41 10.19 -21.82 -5.56
C VAL A 41 10.36 -20.30 -5.47
N ARG A 42 9.38 -19.50 -5.95
CA ARG A 42 9.42 -18.01 -5.82
C ARG A 42 9.43 -17.57 -4.36
N ILE A 43 8.59 -18.18 -3.53
CA ILE A 43 8.48 -17.90 -2.10
C ILE A 43 9.83 -18.18 -1.41
N LEU A 44 10.44 -19.34 -1.65
CA LEU A 44 11.73 -19.70 -1.06
C LEU A 44 12.88 -18.83 -1.59
N TRP A 45 12.87 -18.50 -2.88
CA TRP A 45 13.94 -17.74 -3.52
C TRP A 45 13.94 -16.26 -3.10
N TRP A 46 12.76 -15.64 -3.02
CA TRP A 46 12.64 -14.23 -2.65
C TRP A 46 12.49 -14.01 -1.15
N ASN A 47 11.92 -14.97 -0.42
CA ASN A 47 11.87 -15.13 1.04
C ASN A 47 11.19 -13.98 1.81
N LYS A 48 11.63 -12.73 1.64
CA LYS A 48 11.15 -11.56 2.36
C LYS A 48 10.87 -10.40 1.42
N ALA A 49 9.75 -9.72 1.67
CA ALA A 49 9.34 -8.58 0.89
C ALA A 49 10.34 -7.43 1.08
N GLY A 50 10.70 -6.77 -0.02
CA GLY A 50 11.60 -5.63 -0.07
C GLY A 50 10.98 -4.44 -0.80
N ILE A 51 11.47 -3.23 -0.53
CA ILE A 51 10.99 -2.01 -1.20
C ILE A 51 11.33 -1.96 -2.70
N ASP A 52 12.22 -2.84 -3.17
CA ASP A 52 12.63 -3.03 -4.56
C ASP A 52 11.85 -4.15 -5.28
N ASP A 53 10.87 -4.77 -4.61
CA ASP A 53 10.11 -5.91 -5.13
C ASP A 53 9.33 -5.60 -6.40
N TYR A 54 9.04 -4.32 -6.68
CA TYR A 54 8.43 -3.90 -7.93
C TYR A 54 9.24 -4.34 -9.16
N ARG A 55 10.55 -4.56 -9.02
CA ARG A 55 11.44 -5.09 -10.07
C ARG A 55 11.28 -6.60 -10.31
N LYS A 56 10.69 -7.33 -9.36
CA LYS A 56 10.50 -8.80 -9.40
C LYS A 56 9.22 -9.20 -10.13
N PHE A 57 8.25 -8.30 -10.21
CA PHE A 57 6.93 -8.57 -10.75
C PHE A 57 6.72 -7.85 -12.09
N PRO A 58 5.95 -8.43 -13.03
CA PRO A 58 5.36 -7.63 -14.10
C PRO A 58 4.44 -6.57 -13.49
N ALA A 59 4.12 -5.52 -14.25
CA ALA A 59 3.28 -4.43 -13.74
C ALA A 59 2.39 -3.84 -14.85
N GLY A 60 1.16 -3.52 -14.47
CA GLY A 60 0.32 -2.61 -15.24
C GLY A 60 0.81 -1.18 -15.08
N LYS A 61 0.95 -0.45 -16.19
CA LYS A 61 1.37 0.95 -16.17
C LYS A 61 0.19 1.88 -15.92
N VAL A 62 0.48 3.02 -15.29
CA VAL A 62 -0.45 4.11 -15.01
C VAL A 62 0.23 5.40 -15.44
N TYR A 63 -0.28 6.02 -16.50
CA TYR A 63 0.38 7.17 -17.12
C TYR A 63 -0.18 8.50 -16.63
N PRO A 64 0.67 9.51 -16.38
CA PRO A 64 0.22 10.87 -16.17
C PRO A 64 -0.36 11.45 -17.47
N LEU A 65 -0.93 12.65 -17.38
CA LEU A 65 -1.14 13.44 -18.59
C LEU A 65 0.23 13.84 -19.18
N PRO A 66 0.31 14.09 -20.50
CA PRO A 66 1.48 14.76 -21.06
C PRO A 66 1.82 16.05 -20.29
N ALA A 67 3.09 16.38 -20.16
CA ALA A 67 3.56 17.44 -19.28
C ALA A 67 2.88 18.79 -19.57
N GLU A 68 2.64 19.10 -20.85
CA GLU A 68 1.96 20.32 -21.30
C GLU A 68 0.48 20.40 -20.91
N HIS A 69 -0.11 19.28 -20.50
CA HIS A 69 -1.48 19.18 -20.00
C HIS A 69 -1.54 19.00 -18.47
N ASN A 70 -0.40 18.83 -17.80
CA ASN A 70 -0.35 18.71 -16.35
C ASN A 70 -0.39 20.10 -15.70
N ARG A 71 -1.43 20.35 -14.91
CA ARG A 71 -1.76 21.71 -14.42
C ARG A 71 -1.47 21.95 -12.95
N PHE A 72 -0.91 20.98 -12.23
CA PHE A 72 -0.62 21.14 -10.80
C PHE A 72 0.86 21.03 -10.49
N GLU A 73 1.39 22.10 -9.91
CA GLU A 73 2.72 22.16 -9.34
C GLU A 73 2.63 22.60 -7.88
N PHE A 74 3.47 22.02 -7.03
CA PHE A 74 3.60 22.50 -5.66
C PHE A 74 4.26 23.87 -5.66
N VAL A 75 3.88 24.71 -4.69
CA VAL A 75 4.70 25.86 -4.33
C VAL A 75 5.96 25.33 -3.66
N MET A 76 7.13 25.57 -4.26
CA MET A 76 8.41 25.05 -3.78
C MET A 76 9.30 26.19 -3.27
N PRO A 77 9.38 26.44 -1.95
CA PRO A 77 10.30 27.43 -1.40
C PRO A 77 11.75 27.02 -1.66
N ALA A 78 12.69 27.97 -1.65
CA ALA A 78 14.10 27.69 -1.95
C ALA A 78 14.72 26.68 -0.98
N ASP A 79 14.43 26.81 0.32
CA ASP A 79 14.84 25.84 1.35
C ASP A 79 13.72 24.83 1.58
N ARG A 80 13.99 23.55 1.28
CA ARG A 80 13.12 22.40 1.52
C ARG A 80 13.83 21.31 2.33
N ARG A 81 14.89 21.66 3.04
CA ARG A 81 15.63 20.69 3.86
C ARG A 81 14.79 20.27 5.06
N LEU A 82 15.10 19.09 5.60
CA LEU A 82 14.55 18.69 6.88
C LEU A 82 14.87 19.74 7.95
N PRO A 83 13.90 20.08 8.81
CA PRO A 83 14.17 20.96 9.93
C PRO A 83 15.07 20.27 10.94
N ASP A 84 15.93 21.06 11.58
CA ASP A 84 16.68 20.63 12.75
C ASP A 84 15.75 20.66 13.96
N ILE A 85 15.08 19.53 14.21
CA ILE A 85 14.11 19.35 15.29
C ILE A 85 14.38 18.05 16.03
N ILE A 86 14.21 18.11 17.34
CA ILE A 86 14.26 16.96 18.23
C ILE A 86 12.88 16.32 18.31
N ILE A 87 12.83 15.01 18.07
CA ILE A 87 11.64 14.19 18.19
C ILE A 87 11.73 13.38 19.47
N ASN A 88 10.68 13.46 20.30
CA ASN A 88 10.54 12.54 21.41
C ASN A 88 9.95 11.22 20.90
N GLN A 89 10.76 10.16 20.96
CA GLN A 89 10.37 8.82 20.58
C GLN A 89 10.56 7.88 21.78
N GLN A 90 9.44 7.39 22.33
CA GLN A 90 9.45 6.43 23.44
C GLN A 90 10.27 6.90 24.66
N GLY A 91 10.27 8.21 24.93
CA GLY A 91 11.02 8.79 26.05
C GLY A 91 12.46 9.21 25.73
N PHE A 92 12.92 9.01 24.48
CA PHE A 92 14.23 9.47 24.03
C PHE A 92 14.08 10.63 23.05
N ASP A 93 14.92 11.63 23.20
CA ASP A 93 15.00 12.80 22.33
C ASP A 93 16.05 12.54 21.25
N VAL A 94 15.62 12.51 19.98
CA VAL A 94 16.47 12.18 18.84
C VAL A 94 16.26 13.21 17.74
N PRO A 95 17.33 13.77 17.13
CA PRO A 95 17.19 14.62 15.94
C PRO A 95 16.42 13.91 14.83
N LEU A 96 15.49 14.61 14.16
CA LEU A 96 14.67 14.04 13.10
C LEU A 96 15.52 13.36 12.01
N HIS A 97 16.59 14.01 11.58
CA HIS A 97 17.50 13.44 10.58
C HIS A 97 18.06 12.08 11.03
N GLU A 98 18.59 12.01 12.27
CA GLU A 98 19.13 10.77 12.83
C GLU A 98 18.04 9.69 12.95
N LEU A 99 16.83 10.06 13.37
CA LEU A 99 15.70 9.14 13.43
C LEU A 99 15.36 8.57 12.04
N LEU A 100 15.34 9.40 11.00
CA LEU A 100 15.02 8.94 9.65
C LEU A 100 16.09 7.98 9.10
N VAL A 101 17.37 8.29 9.29
CA VAL A 101 18.50 7.45 8.88
C VAL A 101 18.51 6.12 9.64
N THR A 102 18.44 6.16 10.98
CA THR A 102 18.47 4.94 11.82
C THR A 102 17.27 4.02 11.58
N THR A 103 16.12 4.58 11.19
CA THR A 103 14.92 3.82 10.83
C THR A 103 14.82 3.49 9.34
N LYS A 104 15.89 3.72 8.58
CA LYS A 104 16.00 3.41 7.15
C LYS A 104 14.86 4.01 6.32
N THR A 105 14.54 5.27 6.59
CA THR A 105 13.63 6.05 5.75
C THR A 105 14.35 6.37 4.45
N VAL A 106 13.76 6.01 3.31
CA VAL A 106 14.33 6.29 1.98
C VAL A 106 13.76 7.54 1.34
N ALA A 107 12.55 7.92 1.74
CA ALA A 107 11.93 9.18 1.34
C ALA A 107 11.04 9.73 2.45
N TRP A 108 11.16 11.02 2.72
CA TRP A 108 10.27 11.78 3.58
C TRP A 108 9.90 13.07 2.88
N LEU A 109 8.62 13.33 2.68
CA LEU A 109 8.16 14.60 2.15
C LEU A 109 7.01 15.12 3.01
N ALA A 110 6.98 16.44 3.23
CA ALA A 110 5.87 17.09 3.91
C ALA A 110 5.42 18.32 3.16
N MET A 111 4.11 18.52 3.11
CA MET A 111 3.50 19.71 2.55
C MET A 111 2.51 20.33 3.53
N LYS A 112 2.30 21.63 3.36
CA LYS A 112 1.19 22.36 3.97
C LYS A 112 0.48 23.19 2.90
N ASP A 113 -0.85 23.10 2.88
CA ASP A 113 -1.68 23.68 1.82
C ASP A 113 -1.23 23.17 0.45
N ASP A 114 -0.66 24.03 -0.41
CA ASP A 114 -0.09 23.63 -1.71
C ASP A 114 1.45 23.75 -1.73
N THR A 115 2.07 23.99 -0.57
CA THR A 115 3.50 24.24 -0.43
C THR A 115 4.25 22.98 0.01
N LEU A 116 5.23 22.56 -0.79
CA LEU A 116 6.13 21.46 -0.46
C LEU A 116 7.21 21.96 0.51
N LEU A 117 6.99 21.74 1.79
CA LEU A 117 7.82 22.28 2.86
C LEU A 117 9.15 21.56 2.98
N THR A 118 9.14 20.23 2.88
CA THR A 118 10.35 19.41 3.03
C THR A 118 10.38 18.25 2.05
N GLU A 119 11.58 17.95 1.57
CA GLU A 119 11.90 16.73 0.84
C GLU A 119 13.24 16.19 1.35
N PHE A 120 13.23 14.93 1.75
CA PHE A 120 14.42 14.17 2.10
C PHE A 120 14.39 12.85 1.35
N TYR A 121 15.54 12.51 0.80
CA TYR A 121 15.81 11.24 0.15
C TYR A 121 17.13 10.72 0.70
N GLU A 122 17.14 9.43 1.05
CA GLU A 122 18.36 8.74 1.48
C GLU A 122 19.30 8.53 0.28
N ASP A 123 20.57 8.26 0.55
CA ASP A 123 21.56 8.00 -0.51
C ASP A 123 21.08 6.92 -1.49
N GLY A 124 21.11 7.25 -2.79
CA GLY A 124 20.64 6.39 -3.88
C GLY A 124 19.15 6.50 -4.21
N PHE A 125 18.41 7.35 -3.49
CA PHE A 125 17.04 7.74 -3.81
C PHE A 125 16.98 9.22 -4.20
N ASP A 126 15.99 9.56 -5.00
CA ASP A 126 15.71 10.92 -5.44
C ASP A 126 14.23 11.12 -5.79
N GLN A 127 13.88 12.31 -6.26
CA GLN A 127 12.53 12.69 -6.68
C GLN A 127 11.95 11.83 -7.82
N SER A 128 12.78 11.12 -8.59
CA SER A 128 12.37 10.22 -9.68
C SER A 128 12.22 8.76 -9.25
N SER A 129 12.66 8.44 -8.03
CA SER A 129 12.71 7.08 -7.52
C SER A 129 11.32 6.53 -7.23
N LEU A 130 11.03 5.33 -7.74
CA LEU A 130 9.79 4.63 -7.44
C LEU A 130 9.82 4.05 -6.02
N LEU A 131 8.78 4.37 -5.25
CA LEU A 131 8.58 3.93 -3.88
C LEU A 131 7.41 2.93 -3.82
N SER A 132 7.67 1.76 -3.24
CA SER A 132 6.66 0.69 -3.11
C SER A 132 5.65 1.02 -2.01
N SER A 133 4.36 1.15 -2.36
CA SER A 133 3.28 1.49 -1.41
C SER A 133 3.05 0.43 -0.34
N PHE A 134 3.26 -0.84 -0.68
CA PHE A 134 2.63 -1.94 0.02
C PHE A 134 1.16 -1.61 0.33
N SER A 135 0.68 -1.88 1.54
CA SER A 135 -0.73 -1.65 1.87
C SER A 135 -1.23 -0.19 1.76
N VAL A 136 -0.38 0.82 1.52
CA VAL A 136 -0.86 2.15 1.12
C VAL A 136 -1.72 2.08 -0.17
N ALA A 137 -1.47 1.12 -1.06
CA ALA A 137 -2.31 0.90 -2.26
C ALA A 137 -3.80 0.67 -1.94
N LYS A 138 -4.12 0.12 -0.76
CA LYS A 138 -5.52 -0.15 -0.39
C LYS A 138 -6.35 1.13 -0.34
N SER A 139 -5.77 2.23 0.13
CA SER A 139 -6.46 3.53 0.21
C SER A 139 -6.74 4.11 -1.18
N PHE A 140 -5.92 3.81 -2.19
CA PHE A 140 -6.23 4.11 -3.59
C PHE A 140 -7.41 3.27 -4.09
N VAL A 141 -7.43 1.96 -3.81
CA VAL A 141 -8.57 1.08 -4.16
C VAL A 141 -9.86 1.59 -3.51
N GLY A 142 -9.82 1.92 -2.21
CA GLY A 142 -10.97 2.47 -1.50
C GLY A 142 -11.46 3.78 -2.10
N SER A 143 -10.54 4.66 -2.52
CA SER A 143 -10.91 5.91 -3.21
C SER A 143 -11.58 5.63 -4.56
N LEU A 144 -11.08 4.68 -5.34
CA LEU A 144 -11.66 4.32 -6.64
C LEU A 144 -13.07 3.73 -6.52
N VAL A 145 -13.36 2.97 -5.46
CA VAL A 145 -14.71 2.49 -5.17
C VAL A 145 -15.65 3.66 -4.87
N GLY A 146 -15.22 4.62 -4.05
CA GLY A 146 -15.99 5.84 -3.78
C GLY A 146 -16.25 6.67 -5.04
N ILE A 147 -15.26 6.78 -5.93
CA ILE A 147 -15.40 7.47 -7.22
C ILE A 147 -16.41 6.72 -8.11
N ALA A 148 -16.31 5.39 -8.22
CA ALA A 148 -17.24 4.57 -8.99
C ALA A 148 -18.68 4.68 -8.46
N ALA A 149 -18.84 4.74 -7.14
CA ALA A 149 -20.14 4.98 -6.52
C ALA A 149 -20.69 6.37 -6.84
N GLY A 150 -19.86 7.41 -6.74
CA GLY A 150 -20.21 8.78 -7.13
C GLY A 150 -20.60 8.94 -8.59
N LYS A 151 -20.04 8.10 -9.46
CA LYS A 151 -20.35 8.04 -10.89
C LYS A 151 -21.54 7.16 -11.24
N GLY A 152 -22.17 6.51 -10.25
CA GLY A 152 -23.28 5.58 -10.46
C GLY A 152 -22.89 4.24 -11.11
N GLN A 153 -21.59 3.93 -11.21
CA GLN A 153 -21.10 2.63 -11.70
C GLN A 153 -21.22 1.54 -10.64
N ILE A 154 -21.20 1.95 -9.37
CA ILE A 154 -21.61 1.16 -8.21
C ILE A 154 -22.82 1.88 -7.62
N ARG A 155 -23.96 1.21 -7.47
CA ARG A 155 -25.18 1.83 -6.95
C ARG A 155 -25.04 2.17 -5.46
N SER A 156 -24.39 1.28 -4.70
CA SER A 156 -24.09 1.50 -3.28
C SER A 156 -22.97 0.56 -2.84
N VAL A 157 -22.16 0.98 -1.85
CA VAL A 157 -21.20 0.09 -1.19
C VAL A 157 -21.87 -1.02 -0.37
N ASP A 158 -23.17 -0.91 -0.12
CA ASP A 158 -23.97 -1.97 0.51
C ASP A 158 -24.42 -3.06 -0.47
N GLN A 159 -24.06 -2.94 -1.76
CA GLN A 159 -24.29 -4.04 -2.71
C GLN A 159 -23.48 -5.27 -2.31
N PRO A 160 -24.07 -6.47 -2.40
CA PRO A 160 -23.32 -7.70 -2.21
C PRO A 160 -22.26 -7.81 -3.31
N VAL A 161 -21.08 -8.31 -2.95
CA VAL A 161 -19.96 -8.50 -3.88
C VAL A 161 -20.34 -9.42 -5.05
N THR A 162 -21.33 -10.31 -4.83
CA THR A 162 -21.86 -11.22 -5.83
C THR A 162 -22.65 -10.54 -6.95
N ASP A 163 -23.09 -9.29 -6.77
CA ASP A 163 -23.66 -8.48 -7.86
C ASP A 163 -22.62 -8.27 -8.99
N PHE A 164 -21.34 -8.22 -8.62
CA PHE A 164 -20.22 -7.97 -9.53
C PHE A 164 -19.47 -9.26 -9.89
N LEU A 165 -19.47 -10.24 -9.00
CA LEU A 165 -18.77 -11.51 -9.13
C LEU A 165 -19.77 -12.68 -9.03
N PRO A 166 -20.58 -12.93 -10.08
CA PRO A 166 -21.72 -13.85 -10.01
C PRO A 166 -21.34 -15.31 -9.76
N TYR A 167 -20.09 -15.71 -10.05
CA TYR A 167 -19.58 -17.05 -9.74
C TYR A 167 -19.48 -17.33 -8.22
N LEU A 168 -19.62 -16.30 -7.37
CA LEU A 168 -19.64 -16.43 -5.91
C LEU A 168 -21.08 -16.48 -5.33
N LYS A 169 -22.13 -16.35 -6.16
CA LYS A 169 -23.53 -16.19 -5.68
C LYS A 169 -24.03 -17.36 -4.82
N ASP A 170 -23.56 -18.57 -5.09
CA ASP A 170 -23.99 -19.80 -4.41
C ASP A 170 -23.10 -20.14 -3.20
N THR A 171 -22.26 -19.20 -2.78
CA THR A 171 -21.35 -19.34 -1.62
C THR A 171 -21.80 -18.42 -0.46
N ALA A 172 -21.06 -18.47 0.66
CA ALA A 172 -21.28 -17.56 1.78
C ALA A 172 -21.04 -16.07 1.43
N PHE A 173 -20.34 -15.77 0.32
CA PHE A 173 -20.08 -14.41 -0.14
C PHE A 173 -21.33 -13.62 -0.53
N LYS A 174 -22.49 -14.26 -0.76
CA LYS A 174 -23.75 -13.57 -1.03
C LYS A 174 -24.20 -12.58 0.06
N LYS A 175 -23.66 -12.72 1.28
CA LYS A 175 -23.90 -11.81 2.41
C LYS A 175 -22.81 -10.73 2.56
N VAL A 176 -21.71 -10.84 1.83
CA VAL A 176 -20.57 -9.92 1.90
C VAL A 176 -20.83 -8.75 0.97
N THR A 177 -20.86 -7.53 1.48
CA THR A 177 -21.00 -6.30 0.69
C THR A 177 -19.65 -5.68 0.39
N LEU A 178 -19.61 -4.69 -0.51
CA LEU A 178 -18.39 -3.91 -0.76
C LEU A 178 -17.94 -3.18 0.52
N ARG A 179 -18.88 -2.67 1.32
CA ARG A 179 -18.62 -2.04 2.62
C ARG A 179 -17.90 -2.98 3.58
N HIS A 180 -18.34 -4.23 3.67
CA HIS A 180 -17.65 -5.22 4.52
C HIS A 180 -16.18 -5.43 4.10
N LEU A 181 -15.89 -5.40 2.79
CA LEU A 181 -14.52 -5.50 2.27
C LEU A 181 -13.70 -4.23 2.55
N LEU A 182 -14.29 -3.06 2.31
CA LEU A 182 -13.70 -1.74 2.57
C LEU A 182 -13.28 -1.57 4.04
N ASN A 183 -14.11 -2.09 4.96
CA ASN A 183 -13.92 -1.94 6.40
C ASN A 183 -13.20 -3.12 7.05
N MET A 184 -12.75 -4.12 6.29
CA MET A 184 -12.06 -5.32 6.80
C MET A 184 -12.93 -6.15 7.78
N ARG A 185 -14.22 -6.26 7.49
CA ARG A 185 -15.23 -6.95 8.32
C ARG A 185 -16.02 -8.02 7.55
N SER A 186 -15.44 -8.55 6.48
CA SER A 186 -16.10 -9.55 5.61
C SER A 186 -16.29 -10.92 6.25
N GLY A 187 -15.51 -11.25 7.27
CA GLY A 187 -15.47 -12.60 7.85
C GLY A 187 -14.70 -13.63 7.02
N ILE A 188 -13.96 -13.20 5.99
CA ILE A 188 -13.10 -14.07 5.17
C ILE A 188 -12.12 -14.86 6.06
N ASP A 189 -11.96 -16.15 5.75
CA ASP A 189 -10.94 -16.98 6.35
C ASP A 189 -9.63 -16.86 5.58
N PHE A 190 -8.75 -15.99 6.07
CA PHE A 190 -7.46 -15.71 5.44
C PHE A 190 -6.43 -15.30 6.49
N GLU A 191 -5.32 -16.03 6.54
CA GLU A 191 -4.21 -15.73 7.46
C GLU A 191 -3.29 -14.68 6.85
N GLU A 192 -3.25 -13.49 7.46
CA GLU A 192 -2.45 -12.34 7.01
C GLU A 192 -0.95 -12.48 7.37
N GLY A 193 -0.59 -13.54 8.10
CA GLY A 193 0.78 -13.78 8.58
C GLY A 193 1.75 -14.19 7.47
N TYR A 194 3.01 -13.77 7.62
CA TYR A 194 4.15 -14.25 6.82
C TYR A 194 4.95 -15.36 7.55
N SER A 195 4.38 -15.93 8.61
CA SER A 195 5.01 -16.86 9.56
C SER A 195 5.45 -18.18 8.91
N SER A 196 4.69 -18.69 7.94
CA SER A 196 5.02 -19.91 7.21
C SER A 196 5.00 -19.67 5.70
N PHE A 197 5.93 -20.31 4.97
CA PHE A 197 5.97 -20.29 3.51
C PHE A 197 4.70 -20.86 2.86
N PHE A 198 3.97 -21.71 3.59
CA PHE A 198 2.71 -22.31 3.13
C PHE A 198 1.48 -21.49 3.53
N SER A 199 1.65 -20.36 4.23
CA SER A 199 0.53 -19.50 4.60
C SER A 199 -0.06 -18.84 3.34
N PRO A 200 -1.37 -18.49 3.35
CA PRO A 200 -2.02 -17.83 2.24
C PRO A 200 -1.35 -16.52 1.79
N MET A 201 -0.78 -15.72 2.70
CA MET A 201 -0.18 -14.43 2.35
C MET A 201 1.09 -14.50 1.48
N PRO A 202 2.10 -15.32 1.80
CA PRO A 202 3.22 -15.56 0.88
C PRO A 202 2.78 -16.06 -0.49
N LYS A 203 1.73 -16.92 -0.56
CA LYS A 203 1.15 -17.35 -1.83
C LYS A 203 0.44 -16.20 -2.57
N LEU A 204 -0.27 -15.32 -1.86
CA LEU A 204 -0.90 -14.14 -2.47
C LEU A 204 0.16 -13.15 -2.99
N TYR A 205 1.27 -13.02 -2.28
CA TYR A 205 2.32 -12.06 -2.60
C TYR A 205 3.28 -12.56 -3.69
N TYR A 206 3.76 -13.79 -3.62
CA TYR A 206 4.75 -14.32 -4.56
C TYR A 206 4.16 -15.29 -5.59
N GLY A 207 2.94 -15.74 -5.39
CA GLY A 207 2.27 -16.67 -6.30
C GLY A 207 1.97 -16.05 -7.66
N ARG A 208 1.69 -16.93 -8.63
CA ARG A 208 1.45 -16.54 -10.02
C ARG A 208 -0.03 -16.41 -10.39
N ASN A 209 -0.93 -16.92 -9.55
CA ASN A 209 -2.36 -17.00 -9.81
C ASN A 209 -3.15 -16.40 -8.65
N VAL A 210 -3.58 -15.14 -8.78
CA VAL A 210 -4.33 -14.44 -7.74
C VAL A 210 -5.81 -14.80 -7.83
N ARG A 211 -6.34 -14.99 -9.04
CA ARG A 211 -7.76 -15.34 -9.26
C ARG A 211 -8.13 -16.69 -8.66
N GLU A 212 -7.25 -17.69 -8.80
CA GLU A 212 -7.45 -19.00 -8.16
C GLU A 212 -7.52 -18.88 -6.63
N GLN A 213 -6.66 -18.06 -6.02
CA GLN A 213 -6.70 -17.85 -4.58
C GLN A 213 -8.00 -17.19 -4.14
N VAL A 214 -8.51 -16.23 -4.92
CA VAL A 214 -9.81 -15.60 -4.67
C VAL A 214 -10.96 -16.61 -4.82
N GLY A 215 -10.90 -17.50 -5.83
CA GLY A 215 -11.91 -18.54 -6.04
C GLY A 215 -11.98 -19.59 -4.93
N ASN A 216 -10.89 -19.79 -4.19
CA ASN A 216 -10.81 -20.77 -3.10
C ASN A 216 -11.13 -20.18 -1.72
N LEU A 217 -11.47 -18.90 -1.63
CA LEU A 217 -11.76 -18.26 -0.35
C LEU A 217 -13.01 -18.84 0.30
N GLN A 218 -12.98 -18.86 1.63
CA GLN A 218 -14.10 -19.24 2.47
C GLN A 218 -14.44 -18.10 3.44
N ILE A 219 -15.65 -18.13 3.98
CA ILE A 219 -16.09 -17.22 5.03
C ILE A 219 -16.11 -18.01 6.35
N ALA A 220 -15.28 -17.62 7.31
CA ALA A 220 -15.21 -18.24 8.63
C ALA A 220 -16.29 -17.72 9.58
N LEU A 221 -16.66 -16.45 9.46
CA LEU A 221 -17.64 -15.78 10.32
C LEU A 221 -18.62 -14.97 9.47
N PRO A 222 -19.88 -14.78 9.90
CA PRO A 222 -20.74 -13.80 9.26
C PRO A 222 -20.06 -12.42 9.19
N PRO A 223 -20.34 -11.62 8.14
CA PRO A 223 -19.84 -10.26 8.06
C PRO A 223 -20.23 -9.41 9.27
N ASP A 224 -19.45 -8.39 9.55
CA ASP A 224 -19.60 -7.46 10.68
C ASP A 224 -19.49 -8.06 12.09
N VAL A 225 -19.21 -9.35 12.23
CA VAL A 225 -18.93 -9.95 13.55
C VAL A 225 -17.59 -9.47 14.11
N LYS A 226 -16.55 -9.36 13.28
CA LYS A 226 -15.19 -9.01 13.74
C LYS A 226 -14.39 -8.28 12.67
N TYR A 227 -13.65 -7.26 13.10
CA TYR A 227 -12.60 -6.66 12.29
C TYR A 227 -11.38 -7.60 12.18
N ARG A 228 -10.95 -7.89 10.95
CA ARG A 228 -9.70 -8.61 10.65
C ARG A 228 -9.05 -7.97 9.43
N TYR A 229 -7.92 -7.30 9.66
CA TYR A 229 -7.15 -6.72 8.57
C TYR A 229 -6.61 -7.82 7.65
N GLN A 230 -7.13 -7.88 6.42
CA GLN A 230 -6.80 -8.93 5.46
C GLN A 230 -6.64 -8.35 4.05
N SER A 231 -5.50 -8.61 3.43
CA SER A 231 -5.19 -8.15 2.07
C SER A 231 -6.16 -8.71 1.03
N MET A 232 -6.74 -9.87 1.29
CA MET A 232 -7.71 -10.49 0.41
C MET A 232 -9.02 -9.70 0.28
N ASN A 233 -9.42 -8.93 1.32
CA ASN A 233 -10.57 -8.04 1.21
C ASN A 233 -10.38 -7.04 0.06
N THR A 234 -9.21 -6.39 0.01
CA THR A 234 -8.91 -5.41 -1.04
C THR A 234 -8.77 -6.08 -2.41
N GLN A 235 -8.19 -7.28 -2.50
CA GLN A 235 -8.05 -7.96 -3.78
C GLN A 235 -9.41 -8.35 -4.37
N LEU A 236 -10.32 -8.89 -3.55
CA LEU A 236 -11.69 -9.19 -3.96
C LEU A 236 -12.47 -7.91 -4.32
N LEU A 237 -12.32 -6.85 -3.53
CA LEU A 237 -12.94 -5.54 -3.78
C LEU A 237 -12.50 -4.97 -5.13
N SER A 238 -11.21 -5.07 -5.45
CA SER A 238 -10.65 -4.63 -6.73
C SER A 238 -11.24 -5.41 -7.91
N MET A 239 -11.44 -6.72 -7.78
CA MET A 239 -12.05 -7.52 -8.85
C MET A 239 -13.52 -7.15 -9.07
N ALA A 240 -14.26 -6.89 -7.99
CA ALA A 240 -15.63 -6.39 -8.07
C ALA A 240 -15.68 -4.98 -8.71
N LEU A 241 -14.74 -4.10 -8.35
CA LEU A 241 -14.61 -2.79 -8.96
C LEU A 241 -14.34 -2.89 -10.47
N GLU A 242 -13.38 -3.71 -10.90
CA GLU A 242 -13.08 -3.93 -12.33
C GLU A 242 -14.31 -4.43 -13.10
N ALA A 243 -15.08 -5.35 -12.51
CA ALA A 243 -16.33 -5.83 -13.09
C ALA A 243 -17.40 -4.72 -13.18
N ALA A 244 -17.51 -3.85 -12.17
CA ALA A 244 -18.44 -2.72 -12.16
C ALA A 244 -18.10 -1.67 -13.23
N VAL A 245 -16.82 -1.36 -13.41
CA VAL A 245 -16.37 -0.29 -14.33
C VAL A 245 -16.03 -0.79 -15.74
N GLY A 246 -15.92 -2.11 -15.94
CA GLY A 246 -15.62 -2.74 -17.22
C GLY A 246 -14.19 -2.55 -17.71
N MET A 247 -13.23 -2.21 -16.84
CA MET A 247 -11.83 -2.02 -17.22
C MET A 247 -10.85 -2.39 -16.09
N PRO A 248 -9.57 -2.68 -16.42
CA PRO A 248 -8.55 -2.97 -15.41
C PRO A 248 -8.33 -1.82 -14.43
N ILE A 249 -8.07 -2.14 -13.16
CA ILE A 249 -7.99 -1.14 -12.09
C ILE A 249 -6.85 -0.14 -12.31
N ASN A 250 -5.75 -0.53 -12.94
CA ASN A 250 -4.66 0.40 -13.25
C ASN A 250 -5.09 1.45 -14.30
N ARG A 251 -5.97 1.07 -15.25
CA ARG A 251 -6.54 2.00 -16.23
C ARG A 251 -7.59 2.90 -15.59
N TYR A 252 -8.41 2.35 -14.69
CA TYR A 252 -9.37 3.15 -13.95
C TYR A 252 -8.67 4.15 -13.00
N LEU A 253 -7.61 3.71 -12.29
CA LEU A 253 -6.73 4.58 -11.51
C LEU A 253 -6.16 5.71 -12.36
N GLN A 254 -5.69 5.38 -13.56
CA GLN A 254 -5.16 6.36 -14.50
C GLN A 254 -6.18 7.45 -14.82
N GLN A 255 -7.40 7.06 -15.20
CA GLN A 255 -8.43 8.00 -15.65
C GLN A 255 -9.05 8.80 -14.52
N MET A 256 -9.19 8.21 -13.33
CA MET A 256 -9.96 8.81 -12.24
C MET A 256 -9.12 9.57 -11.21
N ILE A 257 -7.85 9.19 -11.06
CA ILE A 257 -6.95 9.79 -10.05
C ILE A 257 -5.68 10.30 -10.72
N TRP A 258 -4.96 9.45 -11.47
CA TRP A 258 -3.61 9.80 -11.93
C TRP A 258 -3.59 11.02 -12.86
N GLN A 259 -4.45 11.01 -13.88
CA GLN A 259 -4.56 12.12 -14.82
C GLN A 259 -5.27 13.34 -14.21
N PRO A 260 -6.42 13.21 -13.51
CA PRO A 260 -7.12 14.37 -12.94
C PRO A 260 -6.32 15.12 -11.86
N LEU A 261 -5.50 14.42 -11.08
CA LEU A 261 -4.66 15.05 -10.04
C LEU A 261 -3.36 15.62 -10.60
N GLY A 262 -3.07 15.44 -11.90
CA GLY A 262 -1.82 15.92 -12.47
C GLY A 262 -0.60 15.26 -11.85
N MET A 263 -0.63 13.93 -11.68
CA MET A 263 0.53 13.19 -11.20
C MET A 263 1.75 13.42 -12.12
N GLU A 264 2.94 13.47 -11.53
CA GLU A 264 4.20 13.85 -12.20
C GLU A 264 4.78 12.70 -13.03
N SER A 265 4.70 11.47 -12.54
CA SER A 265 5.41 10.33 -13.12
C SER A 265 4.48 9.20 -13.54
N GLU A 266 4.96 8.38 -14.48
CA GLU A 266 4.42 7.04 -14.67
C GLU A 266 4.52 6.25 -13.36
N ALA A 267 3.42 5.62 -12.96
CA ALA A 267 3.39 4.63 -11.89
C ALA A 267 3.26 3.21 -12.44
N GLN A 268 3.64 2.25 -11.59
CA GLN A 268 3.60 0.83 -11.89
C GLN A 268 2.83 0.10 -10.80
N TRP A 269 1.83 -0.67 -11.18
CA TRP A 269 1.10 -1.53 -10.25
C TRP A 269 1.41 -2.99 -10.54
N SER A 270 2.13 -3.66 -9.64
CA SER A 270 2.58 -5.03 -9.85
C SER A 270 1.41 -5.98 -10.09
N SER A 271 1.55 -6.86 -11.07
CA SER A 271 0.63 -7.95 -11.37
C SER A 271 1.20 -9.30 -10.94
N ALA A 272 0.35 -10.32 -10.88
CA ALA A 272 0.71 -11.65 -10.38
C ALA A 272 1.80 -12.32 -11.23
N SER A 273 1.61 -12.35 -12.55
CA SER A 273 2.57 -12.91 -13.52
C SER A 273 2.33 -12.38 -14.93
N ARG A 274 3.12 -12.84 -15.91
CA ARG A 274 2.90 -12.52 -17.33
C ARG A 274 1.67 -13.25 -17.90
N SER A 275 1.34 -14.42 -17.35
CA SER A 275 0.19 -15.25 -17.75
C SER A 275 -1.10 -14.87 -17.00
N ASP A 276 -0.98 -14.33 -15.79
CA ASP A 276 -2.08 -13.75 -15.01
C ASP A 276 -1.76 -12.28 -14.72
N THR A 277 -2.31 -11.40 -15.54
CA THR A 277 -2.11 -9.95 -15.44
C THR A 277 -2.92 -9.28 -14.33
N THR A 278 -3.59 -10.07 -13.47
CA THR A 278 -4.32 -9.55 -12.30
C THR A 278 -3.41 -8.67 -11.46
N ILE A 279 -3.83 -7.43 -11.25
CA ILE A 279 -3.13 -6.44 -10.44
C ILE A 279 -3.21 -6.85 -8.97
N LYS A 280 -2.07 -6.79 -8.27
CA LYS A 280 -1.95 -7.03 -6.82
C LYS A 280 -2.41 -5.79 -6.05
N SER A 281 -3.71 -5.54 -6.12
CA SER A 281 -4.34 -4.30 -5.65
C SER A 281 -4.27 -4.09 -4.14
N PHE A 282 -4.06 -5.17 -3.39
CA PHE A 282 -3.83 -5.10 -1.95
C PHE A 282 -2.48 -4.47 -1.55
N CYS A 283 -1.50 -4.33 -2.46
CA CYS A 283 -0.17 -3.86 -2.07
C CYS A 283 0.61 -3.00 -3.07
N CYS A 284 0.66 -3.33 -4.35
CA CYS A 284 1.96 -3.11 -5.00
C CYS A 284 1.93 -1.98 -6.02
N LEU A 285 1.37 -0.83 -5.64
CA LEU A 285 1.44 0.41 -6.40
C LEU A 285 2.79 1.07 -6.13
N ASN A 286 3.49 1.47 -7.19
CA ASN A 286 4.83 2.03 -7.11
C ASN A 286 4.83 3.35 -7.87
N ALA A 287 5.17 4.43 -7.17
CA ALA A 287 5.12 5.79 -7.66
C ALA A 287 6.18 6.64 -6.95
N ILE A 288 6.41 7.84 -7.44
CA ILE A 288 7.33 8.78 -6.78
C ILE A 288 6.66 9.38 -5.52
N GLY A 289 7.48 9.89 -4.59
CA GLY A 289 6.99 10.46 -3.32
C GLY A 289 5.97 11.59 -3.50
N ARG A 290 6.19 12.47 -4.49
CA ARG A 290 5.31 13.61 -4.79
C ARG A 290 3.91 13.19 -5.24
N ASP A 291 3.77 12.06 -5.92
CA ASP A 291 2.46 11.57 -6.36
C ASP A 291 1.65 10.97 -5.21
N TYR A 292 2.32 10.39 -4.21
CA TYR A 292 1.66 10.05 -2.95
C TYR A 292 1.24 11.29 -2.16
N LEU A 293 2.03 12.38 -2.19
CA LEU A 293 1.62 13.67 -1.61
C LEU A 293 0.37 14.23 -2.31
N ARG A 294 0.30 14.20 -3.65
CA ARG A 294 -0.89 14.63 -4.40
C ARG A 294 -2.13 13.83 -4.01
N PHE A 295 -2.01 12.52 -3.86
CA PHE A 295 -3.11 11.69 -3.37
C PHE A 295 -3.53 12.07 -1.95
N GLY A 296 -2.57 12.35 -1.05
CA GLY A 296 -2.87 12.87 0.29
C GLY A 296 -3.56 14.23 0.26
N ARG A 297 -3.13 15.14 -0.64
CA ARG A 297 -3.75 16.46 -0.85
C ARG A 297 -5.22 16.36 -1.27
N LEU A 298 -5.57 15.40 -2.12
CA LEU A 298 -6.97 15.14 -2.49
C LEU A 298 -7.84 14.88 -1.26
N TRP A 299 -7.37 14.03 -0.34
CA TRP A 299 -8.08 13.71 0.91
C TRP A 299 -8.04 14.84 1.93
N MET A 300 -6.93 15.58 2.03
CA MET A 300 -6.81 16.80 2.83
C MET A 300 -7.86 17.86 2.45
N ASN A 301 -8.25 17.88 1.17
CA ASN A 301 -9.28 18.77 0.61
C ASN A 301 -10.66 18.11 0.47
N GLY A 302 -10.91 17.01 1.20
CA GLY A 302 -12.23 16.40 1.27
C GLY A 302 -12.75 15.89 -0.08
N GLY A 303 -11.84 15.38 -0.93
CA GLY A 303 -12.17 14.86 -2.26
C GLY A 303 -12.21 15.91 -3.38
N LEU A 304 -11.90 17.17 -3.08
CA LEU A 304 -11.78 18.24 -4.08
C LEU A 304 -10.36 18.32 -4.66
N TRP A 305 -10.28 18.52 -5.97
CA TRP A 305 -9.06 18.88 -6.68
C TRP A 305 -9.30 20.14 -7.51
N GLY A 306 -8.87 21.30 -6.99
CA GLY A 306 -9.28 22.59 -7.53
C GLY A 306 -10.80 22.75 -7.40
N GLN A 307 -11.48 23.01 -8.53
CA GLN A 307 -12.94 23.10 -8.59
C GLN A 307 -13.63 21.74 -8.83
N SER A 308 -12.86 20.70 -9.14
CA SER A 308 -13.40 19.39 -9.49
C SER A 308 -13.56 18.52 -8.25
N ARG A 309 -14.77 18.03 -7.99
CA ARG A 309 -14.99 16.98 -6.99
C ARG A 309 -14.65 15.62 -7.59
N ILE A 310 -13.52 15.06 -7.16
CA ILE A 310 -13.06 13.73 -7.59
C ILE A 310 -13.74 12.65 -6.75
N ILE A 311 -13.65 12.76 -5.42
CA ILE A 311 -14.32 11.83 -4.49
C ILE A 311 -15.59 12.51 -3.96
N PRO A 312 -16.76 11.84 -4.00
CA PRO A 312 -18.00 12.40 -3.48
C PRO A 312 -17.89 12.78 -2.01
N GLU A 313 -18.50 13.90 -1.64
CA GLU A 313 -18.48 14.41 -0.27
C GLU A 313 -19.09 13.43 0.73
N TRP A 314 -20.21 12.81 0.36
CA TRP A 314 -20.87 11.81 1.20
C TRP A 314 -19.94 10.64 1.52
N TYR A 315 -19.12 10.18 0.57
CA TYR A 315 -18.19 9.06 0.76
C TYR A 315 -17.01 9.44 1.66
N VAL A 316 -16.51 10.67 1.50
CA VAL A 316 -15.48 11.22 2.40
C VAL A 316 -16.02 11.33 3.82
N ASN A 317 -17.22 11.88 4.01
CA ASN A 317 -17.84 12.03 5.33
C ASN A 317 -18.13 10.67 5.98
N GLU A 318 -18.64 9.73 5.19
CA GLU A 318 -18.90 8.36 5.62
C GLU A 318 -17.62 7.65 6.07
N THR A 319 -16.47 7.90 5.41
CA THR A 319 -15.17 7.36 5.85
C THR A 319 -14.86 7.73 7.31
N TYR A 320 -15.17 8.95 7.76
CA TYR A 320 -14.93 9.36 9.16
C TYR A 320 -15.93 8.80 10.17
N GLN A 321 -17.08 8.30 9.72
CA GLN A 321 -18.19 7.89 10.59
C GLN A 321 -18.35 6.36 10.65
N ASP A 322 -18.09 5.67 9.54
CA ASP A 322 -18.30 4.23 9.37
C ASP A 322 -17.09 3.43 9.86
N THR A 323 -16.63 3.72 11.08
CA THR A 323 -15.56 2.92 11.69
C THR A 323 -16.12 1.67 12.36
N LEU A 324 -17.37 1.72 12.84
CA LEU A 324 -17.88 0.80 13.84
C LEU A 324 -16.84 0.64 14.98
N ASP A 325 -16.77 -0.53 15.60
CA ASP A 325 -15.67 -0.94 16.49
C ASP A 325 -14.44 -1.51 15.73
N SER A 326 -14.27 -1.20 14.44
CA SER A 326 -13.08 -1.63 13.68
C SER A 326 -11.86 -0.87 14.16
N LYS A 327 -11.01 -1.53 14.93
CA LYS A 327 -9.75 -0.97 15.42
C LYS A 327 -8.59 -1.87 15.01
N ASP A 328 -7.52 -1.27 14.51
CA ASP A 328 -6.30 -2.01 14.23
C ASP A 328 -5.58 -2.43 15.52
N SER A 329 -4.45 -3.15 15.40
CA SER A 329 -3.71 -3.65 16.56
C SER A 329 -3.14 -2.57 17.48
N ARG A 330 -3.12 -1.29 17.04
CA ARG A 330 -2.72 -0.14 17.84
C ARG A 330 -3.93 0.67 18.34
N GLY A 331 -5.15 0.21 18.07
CA GLY A 331 -6.38 0.87 18.52
C GLY A 331 -6.89 1.96 17.59
N TYR A 332 -6.25 2.19 16.43
CA TYR A 332 -6.71 3.18 15.46
C TYR A 332 -7.98 2.69 14.77
N ALA A 333 -8.99 3.55 14.70
CA ALA A 333 -10.24 3.23 14.00
C ALA A 333 -9.95 2.98 12.51
N TYR A 334 -10.72 2.12 11.85
CA TYR A 334 -10.51 1.76 10.45
C TYR A 334 -11.81 1.82 9.66
N SER A 335 -11.78 2.53 8.52
CA SER A 335 -12.91 2.65 7.60
C SER A 335 -12.44 2.93 6.19
N HIS A 336 -13.09 2.36 5.17
CA HIS A 336 -12.83 2.65 3.75
C HIS A 336 -11.35 2.63 3.34
N HIS A 337 -10.61 1.66 3.88
CA HIS A 337 -9.16 1.52 3.70
C HIS A 337 -8.27 2.62 4.30
N TRP A 338 -8.78 3.40 5.25
CA TRP A 338 -8.05 4.38 6.05
C TRP A 338 -8.03 4.01 7.53
N ARG A 339 -6.94 4.39 8.22
CA ARG A 339 -6.93 4.49 9.67
C ARG A 339 -7.25 5.91 10.07
N ILE A 340 -8.04 6.09 11.12
CA ILE A 340 -8.65 7.37 11.48
C ILE A 340 -8.38 7.67 12.95
N LEU A 341 -8.03 8.91 13.23
CA LEU A 341 -7.78 9.44 14.56
C LEU A 341 -8.97 10.27 15.06
N PRO A 342 -9.14 10.40 16.39
CA PRO A 342 -10.20 11.22 16.98
C PRO A 342 -10.15 12.70 16.59
N ASP A 343 -8.98 13.22 16.19
CA ASP A 343 -8.82 14.62 15.76
C ASP A 343 -9.11 14.85 14.27
N GLY A 344 -9.68 13.86 13.58
CA GLY A 344 -10.00 13.92 12.16
C GLY A 344 -8.80 13.68 11.24
N SER A 345 -7.60 13.45 11.78
CA SER A 345 -6.47 13.01 10.97
C SER A 345 -6.68 11.57 10.50
N LEU A 346 -6.12 11.22 9.35
CA LEU A 346 -6.18 9.88 8.80
C LEU A 346 -4.84 9.47 8.18
N PHE A 347 -4.62 8.16 8.07
CA PHE A 347 -3.42 7.65 7.43
C PHE A 347 -3.58 6.29 6.77
N ALA A 348 -2.82 6.12 5.69
CA ALA A 348 -2.56 4.83 5.05
C ALA A 348 -1.24 4.26 5.60
N LYS A 349 -1.16 2.94 5.79
CA LYS A 349 0.05 2.26 6.25
C LYS A 349 0.38 1.04 5.39
N GLY A 350 1.63 0.95 4.95
CA GLY A 350 2.27 -0.21 4.33
C GLY A 350 3.21 -0.95 5.29
N VAL A 351 3.51 -2.22 4.99
CA VAL A 351 4.60 -2.95 5.67
C VAL A 351 5.93 -2.26 5.39
N LEU A 352 6.91 -2.43 6.27
CA LEU A 352 8.21 -1.72 6.24
C LEU A 352 8.09 -0.20 6.46
N GLY A 353 6.91 0.29 6.86
CA GLY A 353 6.76 1.67 7.32
C GLY A 353 6.50 2.69 6.21
N GLN A 354 5.65 2.33 5.26
CA GLN A 354 5.14 3.26 4.26
C GLN A 354 3.93 3.99 4.82
N TYR A 355 3.89 5.30 4.71
CA TYR A 355 2.81 6.12 5.24
C TYR A 355 2.43 7.24 4.30
N ILE A 356 1.13 7.49 4.22
CA ILE A 356 0.56 8.79 3.87
C ILE A 356 -0.26 9.19 5.08
N TRP A 357 0.17 10.22 5.80
CA TRP A 357 -0.53 10.77 6.96
C TRP A 357 -1.04 12.16 6.62
N ILE A 358 -2.27 12.45 7.03
CA ILE A 358 -3.02 13.64 6.60
C ILE A 358 -3.71 14.23 7.82
N ASN A 359 -3.50 15.53 8.06
CA ASN A 359 -4.38 16.33 8.90
C ASN A 359 -5.14 17.36 8.03
N PRO A 360 -6.45 17.13 7.78
CA PRO A 360 -7.27 18.05 6.98
C PRO A 360 -7.47 19.43 7.62
N HIS A 361 -7.56 19.52 8.95
CA HIS A 361 -7.79 20.76 9.68
C HIS A 361 -6.58 21.69 9.66
N LYS A 362 -5.38 21.12 9.78
CA LYS A 362 -4.11 21.87 9.72
C LYS A 362 -3.54 21.97 8.32
N LYS A 363 -4.20 21.35 7.34
CA LYS A 363 -3.81 21.31 5.93
C LYS A 363 -2.40 20.77 5.74
N ILE A 364 -2.06 19.67 6.43
CA ILE A 364 -0.73 19.06 6.36
C ILE A 364 -0.86 17.63 5.80
N VAL A 365 0.06 17.28 4.90
CA VAL A 365 0.27 15.89 4.46
C VAL A 365 1.75 15.56 4.65
N ILE A 366 2.02 14.41 5.25
CA ILE A 366 3.36 13.86 5.40
C ILE A 366 3.38 12.47 4.78
N VAL A 367 4.35 12.21 3.92
CA VAL A 367 4.64 10.88 3.39
C VAL A 367 5.99 10.40 3.91
N ARG A 368 6.04 9.13 4.30
CA ARG A 368 7.27 8.43 4.67
C ARG A 368 7.31 7.10 3.96
N PHE A 369 8.43 6.79 3.34
CA PHE A 369 8.72 5.47 2.80
C PHE A 369 10.06 4.98 3.34
N GLY A 370 10.15 3.70 3.68
CA GLY A 370 11.34 3.14 4.32
C GLY A 370 11.44 1.62 4.22
N GLU A 371 12.57 1.09 4.68
CA GLU A 371 12.83 -0.35 4.70
C GLU A 371 12.35 -1.04 5.99
N THR A 372 11.95 -0.26 7.00
CA THR A 372 11.40 -0.75 8.26
C THR A 372 10.52 0.32 8.92
N ASP A 373 9.51 -0.11 9.70
CA ASP A 373 8.80 0.78 10.62
C ASP A 373 9.48 0.87 11.99
N ALA A 374 10.53 0.06 12.21
CA ALA A 374 11.28 -0.06 13.45
C ALA A 374 10.38 -0.29 14.69
N ASN A 375 9.18 -0.88 14.49
CA ASN A 375 8.13 -1.01 15.50
C ASN A 375 7.68 0.31 16.15
N LEU A 376 8.03 1.46 15.57
CA LEU A 376 7.64 2.78 16.07
C LEU A 376 6.18 3.10 15.75
N ASP A 377 5.61 3.93 16.60
CA ASP A 377 4.32 4.56 16.32
C ASP A 377 4.55 5.86 15.54
N TRP A 378 4.76 5.73 14.24
CA TRP A 378 5.06 6.87 13.34
C TRP A 378 3.99 7.96 13.38
N VAL A 379 2.75 7.63 13.72
CA VAL A 379 1.68 8.61 13.86
C VAL A 379 2.00 9.62 14.96
N LYS A 380 2.60 9.18 16.08
CA LYS A 380 3.05 10.10 17.14
C LYS A 380 4.17 11.03 16.67
N ILE A 381 5.03 10.56 15.78
CA ILE A 381 6.11 11.36 15.17
C ILE A 381 5.51 12.38 14.19
N PHE A 382 4.58 11.97 13.32
CA PHE A 382 3.88 12.86 12.41
C PHE A 382 3.14 13.99 13.15
N ARG A 383 2.54 13.70 14.30
CA ARG A 383 1.88 14.72 15.14
C ARG A 383 2.85 15.72 15.78
N GLN A 384 4.07 15.29 16.11
CA GLN A 384 5.11 16.23 16.55
C GLN A 384 5.54 17.14 15.40
N MET A 385 5.76 16.56 14.22
CA MET A 385 6.12 17.31 13.00
C MET A 385 5.05 18.28 12.54
N GLU A 386 3.79 17.89 12.68
CA GLU A 386 2.63 18.75 12.45
C GLU A 386 2.70 20.04 13.27
N GLY A 387 3.04 19.96 14.55
CA GLY A 387 3.19 21.13 15.41
C GLY A 387 4.24 22.12 14.89
N TYR A 388 5.35 21.59 14.36
CA TYR A 388 6.41 22.39 13.72
C TYR A 388 5.95 23.03 12.39
N TYR A 389 5.39 22.24 11.48
CA TYR A 389 4.98 22.76 10.17
C TYR A 389 3.83 23.78 10.27
N PHE A 390 2.95 23.61 11.26
CA PHE A 390 1.87 24.55 11.50
C PHE A 390 2.40 25.92 11.99
N SER A 391 3.33 25.92 12.95
CA SER A 391 3.90 27.17 13.50
C SER A 391 4.80 27.90 12.51
N ALA A 392 5.65 27.18 11.76
CA ALA A 392 6.59 27.77 10.80
C ALA A 392 5.92 28.48 9.62
N SER A 393 4.69 28.07 9.25
CA SER A 393 3.92 28.73 8.19
C SER A 393 3.19 29.99 8.66
N SER A 394 2.83 30.06 9.95
CA SER A 394 2.09 31.19 10.52
C SER A 394 3.00 32.42 10.70
N SER A 395 4.30 32.23 10.89
CA SER A 395 5.28 33.31 11.01
C SER A 395 5.71 33.92 9.67
N LYS A 396 5.50 33.23 8.54
CA LYS A 396 5.84 33.74 7.20
C LYS A 396 4.75 34.58 6.53
N ASN A 397 3.52 34.59 7.07
CA ASN A 397 2.40 35.39 6.57
C ASN A 397 2.25 36.75 7.28
N LEU A 398 3.26 37.18 8.05
CA LEU A 398 3.30 38.45 8.79
C LEU A 398 4.34 39.47 8.23
N LEU A 399 4.84 39.22 7.02
CA LEU A 399 5.67 40.15 6.24
C LEU A 399 5.03 40.29 4.85
#